data_AF-A0A535YDG9-F1
#
_entry.id   AF-A0A535YDG9-F1
#
_cell.length_a   1.000
_cell.length_b   1.000
_cell.length_c   1.000
_cell.angle_alpha   90.00
_cell.angle_beta   90.00
_cell.angle_gamma   90.00
#
_symmetry.space_group_name_H-M   'P 1'
#
loop_
_entity.id
_entity.type
_entity.pdbx_description
1 polymer ?
#
loop_
_entity_poly.entity_id
_entity_poly.type
_entity_poly.pdbx_seq_one_letter_code
_entity_poly.pdbx_strand_id
1 'polypeptide(L)'
;MATSPSPGARRAICDRCGARGWLEPGELRVCAECGGPYRQMALLEGIVDRWFAPPAQHVSEFYPRHLKLIELMWTAEGRGRETYEALAPEKVSYTQFVTRATQVVVRGLAEGWIQLDLPVAPTADDSQYRVRF
;
A
#
# COMPACT_ATOMS: atom_id res chain seq x y z
N MET A 1 -2.76 5.13 20.77
CA MET A 1 -3.95 6.00 20.69
C MET A 1 -3.63 7.11 19.71
N ALA A 2 -4.15 7.05 18.48
CA ALA A 2 -3.96 8.12 17.50
C ALA A 2 -4.91 9.26 17.87
N THR A 3 -4.37 10.30 18.48
CA THR A 3 -5.12 11.52 18.81
C THR A 3 -5.60 12.14 17.51
N SER A 4 -6.92 12.27 17.35
CA SER A 4 -7.48 13.01 16.22
C SER A 4 -6.88 14.42 16.20
N PRO A 5 -6.42 14.92 15.03
CA PRO A 5 -5.85 16.25 14.93
C PRO A 5 -6.87 17.32 15.33
N SER A 6 -6.41 18.42 15.91
CA SER A 6 -7.30 19.53 16.25
C SER A 6 -7.90 20.16 14.98
N PRO A 7 -9.02 20.92 15.08
CA PRO A 7 -9.61 21.60 13.93
C PRO A 7 -8.67 22.58 13.22
N GLY A 8 -7.62 23.06 13.89
CA GLY A 8 -6.63 23.99 13.35
C GLY A 8 -5.38 23.31 12.79
N ALA A 9 -5.24 22.00 12.95
CA ALA A 9 -4.06 21.27 12.54
C ALA A 9 -3.93 21.23 11.01
N ARG A 10 -2.72 21.41 10.51
CA ARG A 10 -2.41 21.37 9.08
C ARG A 10 -1.62 20.10 8.73
N ARG A 11 -1.84 19.60 7.51
CA ARG A 11 -1.05 18.51 6.94
C ARG A 11 0.42 18.92 6.89
N ALA A 12 1.29 18.01 7.32
CA ALA A 12 2.72 18.23 7.38
C ALA A 12 3.46 17.03 6.80
N ILE A 13 4.64 17.31 6.25
CA ILE A 13 5.57 16.33 5.69
C ILE A 13 6.97 16.57 6.24
N CYS A 14 7.70 15.50 6.52
CA CYS A 14 9.12 15.60 6.87
C CYS A 14 9.94 15.88 5.61
N ASP A 15 10.79 16.92 5.64
CA ASP A 15 11.64 17.31 4.50
C ASP A 15 12.72 16.28 4.15
N ARG A 16 13.03 15.36 5.06
CA ARG A 16 14.09 14.36 4.87
C ARG A 16 13.58 13.01 4.39
N CYS A 17 12.55 12.45 5.04
CA CYS A 17 12.06 11.09 4.73
C CYS A 17 10.64 11.06 4.16
N GLY A 18 9.96 12.20 4.06
CA GLY A 18 8.59 12.25 3.55
C GLY A 18 7.54 11.66 4.52
N ALA A 19 7.88 11.38 5.78
CA ALA A 19 6.88 10.96 6.77
C ALA A 19 5.76 12.00 6.86
N ARG A 20 4.51 11.54 6.93
CA ARG A 20 3.32 12.41 6.99
C ARG A 20 2.83 12.54 8.41
N GLY A 21 2.33 13.73 8.74
CA GLY A 21 1.74 14.00 10.04
C GLY A 21 0.80 15.19 10.00
N TRP A 22 0.41 15.62 11.20
CA TRP A 22 -0.33 16.85 11.43
C TRP A 22 0.53 17.74 12.33
N LEU A 23 0.61 19.01 11.97
CA LEU A 23 1.21 20.06 12.80
C LEU A 23 0.12 20.93 13.37
N GLU A 24 0.13 21.13 14.68
CA GLU A 24 -0.67 22.15 15.33
C GLU A 24 -0.16 23.56 14.95
N PRO A 25 -1.01 24.59 15.03
CA PRO A 25 -0.59 25.96 14.73
C PRO A 25 0.60 26.39 15.59
N GLY A 26 1.73 26.75 14.96
CA GLY A 26 2.95 27.17 15.65
C GLY A 26 3.79 26.02 16.22
N GLU A 27 3.41 24.76 16.01
CA GLU A 27 4.18 23.61 16.46
C GLU A 27 5.44 23.41 15.61
N LEU A 28 6.58 23.24 16.27
CA LEU A 28 7.81 22.74 15.67
C LEU A 28 7.96 21.27 16.07
N ARG A 29 7.79 20.36 15.10
CA ARG A 29 7.89 18.91 15.31
C ARG A 29 9.08 18.33 14.56
N VAL A 30 9.78 17.42 15.23
CA VAL A 30 10.86 16.61 14.63
C VAL A 30 10.31 15.23 14.28
N CYS A 31 10.76 14.68 13.15
CA CYS A 31 10.39 13.34 12.71
C CYS A 31 10.96 12.26 13.62
N ALA A 32 10.07 11.43 14.17
CA ALA A 32 10.45 10.29 15.00
C ALA A 32 11.26 9.23 14.22
N GLU A 33 11.08 9.17 12.89
CA GLU A 33 11.75 8.16 12.04
C GLU A 33 13.18 8.55 11.65
N CYS A 34 13.44 9.82 11.33
CA CYS A 34 14.72 10.24 10.73
C CYS A 34 15.37 11.48 11.37
N GLY A 35 14.74 12.04 12.41
CA GLY A 35 15.21 13.26 13.08
C GLY A 35 15.13 14.54 12.24
N GLY A 36 14.52 14.50 11.04
CA GLY A 36 14.35 15.67 10.18
C GLY A 36 13.22 16.59 10.64
N PRO A 37 13.23 17.89 10.28
CA PRO A 37 12.14 18.80 10.59
C PRO A 37 10.87 18.46 9.80
N TYR A 38 9.70 18.61 10.43
CA TYR A 38 8.43 18.66 9.71
C TYR A 38 8.18 20.07 9.21
N ARG A 39 7.70 20.17 7.97
CA ARG A 39 7.14 21.40 7.42
C ARG A 39 5.67 21.24 7.09
N GLN A 40 4.95 22.35 7.08
CA GLN A 40 3.58 22.37 6.58
C GLN A 40 3.58 22.15 5.06
N MET A 41 2.65 21.33 4.59
CA MET A 41 2.45 21.14 3.15
C MET A 41 1.73 22.35 2.57
N ALA A 42 2.11 22.75 1.36
CA ALA A 42 1.34 23.74 0.62
C ALA A 42 -0.05 23.16 0.25
N LEU A 43 -1.03 24.01 -0.04
CA LEU A 43 -2.41 23.58 -0.33
C LEU A 43 -2.45 22.56 -1.48
N LEU A 44 -1.80 22.88 -2.61
CA LEU A 44 -1.75 21.99 -3.78
C LEU A 44 -1.04 20.67 -3.46
N GLU A 45 0.06 20.75 -2.72
CA GLU A 45 0.85 19.59 -2.30
C GLU A 45 0.04 18.64 -1.41
N GLY A 46 -0.73 19.18 -0.46
CA GLY A 46 -1.63 18.40 0.39
C GLY A 46 -2.80 17.75 -0.36
N ILE A 47 -3.28 18.40 -1.43
CA ILE A 47 -4.30 17.81 -2.33
C ILE A 47 -3.70 16.65 -3.12
N VAL A 48 -2.52 16.86 -3.71
CA VAL A 48 -1.82 15.83 -4.49
C VAL A 48 -1.45 14.64 -3.60
N ASP A 49 -0.91 14.87 -2.40
CA ASP A 49 -0.58 13.79 -1.46
C ASP A 49 -1.84 13.01 -1.04
N ARG A 50 -2.97 13.68 -0.79
CA ARG A 50 -4.23 12.98 -0.46
C ARG A 50 -4.76 12.08 -1.58
N TRP A 51 -4.58 12.47 -2.84
CA TRP A 51 -5.11 11.74 -4.00
C TRP A 51 -4.16 10.68 -4.55
N PHE A 52 -2.87 10.96 -4.50
CA PHE A 52 -1.85 10.18 -5.21
C PHE A 52 -0.78 9.60 -4.29
N ALA A 53 -0.64 10.06 -3.03
CA ALA A 53 0.36 9.47 -2.15
C ALA A 53 -0.12 8.16 -1.54
N PRO A 54 0.80 7.19 -1.39
CA PRO A 54 0.49 5.95 -0.70
C PRO A 54 0.18 6.22 0.78
N PRO A 55 -0.72 5.44 1.40
CA PRO A 55 -1.15 5.65 2.78
C PRO A 55 0.01 5.62 3.78
N ALA A 56 -0.17 6.28 4.93
CA ALA A 56 0.83 6.47 5.99
C ALA A 56 1.42 5.19 6.61
N GLN A 57 0.89 4.02 6.21
CA GLN A 57 1.51 2.74 6.49
C GLN A 57 2.78 2.73 5.65
N HIS A 58 3.89 3.08 6.29
CA HIS A 58 5.26 3.00 5.80
C HIS A 58 5.33 2.07 4.59
N VAL A 59 5.39 2.64 3.39
CA VAL A 59 5.71 1.87 2.19
C VAL A 59 7.14 1.44 2.47
N SER A 60 7.29 0.27 3.08
CA SER A 60 8.53 -0.49 3.03
C SER A 60 9.05 -0.28 1.61
N GLU A 61 10.33 0.04 1.43
CA GLU A 61 10.91 0.11 0.08
C GLU A 61 10.61 -1.17 -0.75
N PHE A 62 10.31 -2.26 -0.03
CA PHE A 62 9.88 -3.54 -0.56
C PHE A 62 8.38 -3.67 -0.79
N TYR A 63 7.51 -2.77 -0.33
CA TYR A 63 6.06 -2.87 -0.51
C TYR A 63 5.64 -2.98 -1.98
N PRO A 64 6.18 -2.19 -2.94
CA PRO A 64 5.91 -2.42 -4.36
C PRO A 64 6.38 -3.80 -4.83
N ARG A 65 7.51 -4.30 -4.30
CA ARG A 65 8.04 -5.64 -4.61
C ARG A 65 7.16 -6.75 -4.01
N HIS A 66 6.68 -6.58 -2.78
CA HIS A 66 5.77 -7.50 -2.11
C HIS A 66 4.43 -7.56 -2.83
N LEU A 67 3.86 -6.41 -3.22
CA LEU A 67 2.66 -6.37 -4.04
C LEU A 67 2.86 -7.09 -5.36
N LYS A 68 4.00 -6.88 -6.02
CA LYS A 68 4.29 -7.56 -7.27
C LYS A 68 4.46 -9.07 -7.07
N LEU A 69 5.07 -9.49 -5.97
CA LEU A 69 5.18 -10.91 -5.62
C LEU A 69 3.79 -11.52 -5.39
N ILE A 70 2.93 -10.87 -4.61
CA ILE A 70 1.55 -11.32 -4.36
C ILE A 70 0.79 -11.43 -5.68
N GLU A 71 0.88 -10.41 -6.53
CA GLU A 71 0.29 -10.42 -7.88
C GLU A 71 0.74 -11.64 -8.68
N LEU A 72 2.05 -11.89 -8.78
CA LEU A 72 2.59 -13.05 -9.49
C LEU A 72 2.06 -14.37 -8.92
N MET A 73 2.00 -14.51 -7.59
CA MET A 73 1.55 -15.74 -6.95
C MET A 73 0.06 -16.02 -7.19
N TRP A 74 -0.82 -15.04 -7.03
CA TRP A 74 -2.27 -15.28 -7.20
C TRP A 74 -2.67 -15.39 -8.68
N THR A 75 -1.95 -14.72 -9.58
CA THR A 75 -2.20 -14.80 -11.03
C THR A 75 -1.48 -15.97 -11.71
N ALA A 76 -0.63 -16.71 -10.99
CA ALA A 76 0.08 -17.88 -11.48
C ALA A 76 -0.86 -18.89 -12.15
N GLU A 77 -0.33 -19.61 -13.15
CA GLU A 77 -1.05 -20.64 -13.91
C GLU A 77 -2.30 -20.13 -14.65
N GLY A 78 -2.37 -18.82 -14.94
CA GLY A 78 -3.48 -18.24 -15.69
C GLY A 78 -4.71 -17.90 -14.85
N ARG A 79 -4.70 -18.21 -13.55
CA ARG A 79 -5.82 -17.92 -12.62
C ARG A 79 -6.29 -16.47 -12.67
N GLY A 80 -5.38 -15.52 -12.85
CA GLY A 80 -5.72 -14.11 -12.99
C GLY A 80 -6.62 -13.84 -14.20
N ARG A 81 -6.29 -14.48 -15.32
CA ARG A 81 -7.02 -14.35 -16.58
C ARG A 81 -8.36 -15.08 -16.52
N GLU A 82 -8.37 -16.29 -15.99
CA GLU A 82 -9.59 -17.07 -15.77
C GLU A 82 -10.58 -16.31 -14.89
N THR A 83 -10.11 -15.71 -13.78
CA THR A 83 -10.95 -14.90 -12.89
C THR A 83 -11.51 -13.67 -13.62
N TYR A 84 -10.67 -12.99 -14.40
CA TYR A 84 -11.11 -11.83 -15.18
C TYR A 84 -12.20 -12.19 -16.19
N GLU A 85 -12.02 -13.30 -16.91
CA GLU A 85 -12.97 -13.79 -17.90
C GLU A 85 -14.28 -14.26 -17.25
N ALA A 86 -14.20 -14.93 -16.11
CA ALA A 86 -15.37 -15.37 -15.35
C ALA A 86 -16.20 -14.19 -14.80
N LEU A 87 -15.56 -13.11 -14.37
CA LEU A 87 -16.24 -11.91 -13.89
C LEU A 87 -16.74 -11.00 -15.02
N ALA A 88 -16.16 -11.15 -16.22
CA ALA A 88 -16.49 -10.40 -17.43
C ALA A 88 -16.73 -8.88 -17.21
N PRO A 89 -15.78 -8.15 -16.59
CA PRO A 89 -15.99 -6.74 -16.29
C PRO A 89 -16.05 -5.90 -17.57
N GLU A 90 -17.14 -5.16 -17.76
CA GLU A 90 -17.39 -4.39 -19.00
C GLU A 90 -16.48 -3.15 -19.16
N LYS A 91 -16.04 -2.55 -18.05
CA LYS A 91 -15.42 -1.21 -18.03
C LYS A 91 -14.00 -1.18 -17.49
N VAL A 92 -13.43 -2.34 -17.19
CA VAL A 92 -12.13 -2.44 -16.52
C VAL A 92 -11.22 -3.29 -17.38
N SER A 93 -10.05 -2.77 -17.76
CA SER A 93 -9.08 -3.58 -18.50
C SER A 93 -8.48 -4.68 -17.61
N TYR A 94 -7.93 -5.73 -18.21
CA TYR A 94 -7.26 -6.81 -17.47
C TYR A 94 -6.20 -6.27 -16.49
N THR A 95 -5.36 -5.34 -16.93
CA THR A 95 -4.34 -4.72 -16.07
C THR A 95 -4.96 -3.98 -14.88
N GLN A 96 -6.01 -3.18 -15.10
CA GLN A 96 -6.69 -2.47 -14.02
C GLN A 96 -7.39 -3.43 -13.06
N PHE A 97 -7.94 -4.52 -13.59
CA PHE A 97 -8.54 -5.58 -12.80
C PHE A 97 -7.49 -6.22 -11.90
N VAL A 98 -6.36 -6.66 -12.45
CA VAL A 98 -5.28 -7.29 -11.67
C VAL A 98 -4.80 -6.36 -10.55
N THR A 99 -4.56 -5.07 -10.84
CA THR A 99 -4.16 -4.10 -9.82
C THR A 99 -5.18 -3.99 -8.67
N ARG A 100 -6.49 -3.96 -8.99
CA ARG A 100 -7.56 -3.87 -7.99
C ARG A 100 -7.75 -5.17 -7.22
N ALA A 101 -7.76 -6.31 -7.93
CA ALA A 101 -7.89 -7.64 -7.36
C ALA A 101 -6.73 -7.96 -6.40
N THR A 102 -5.50 -7.56 -6.74
CA THR A 102 -4.35 -7.69 -5.84
C THR A 102 -4.60 -7.01 -4.48
N GLN A 103 -5.29 -5.86 -4.44
CA GLN A 103 -5.64 -5.22 -3.17
C GLN A 103 -6.69 -6.01 -2.37
N VAL A 104 -7.63 -6.69 -3.06
CA VAL A 104 -8.58 -7.61 -2.42
C VAL A 104 -7.84 -8.83 -1.86
N VAL A 105 -6.89 -9.39 -2.60
CA VAL A 105 -6.04 -10.50 -2.13
C VAL A 105 -5.25 -10.11 -0.89
N VAL A 106 -4.59 -8.94 -0.92
CA VAL A 106 -3.86 -8.40 0.24
C VAL A 106 -4.78 -8.25 1.45
N ARG A 107 -6.00 -7.74 1.24
CA ARG A 107 -6.98 -7.62 2.31
C ARG A 107 -7.39 -8.99 2.87
N GLY A 108 -7.61 -9.98 2.01
CA GLY A 108 -7.96 -11.33 2.46
C GLY A 108 -6.84 -12.04 3.19
N LEU A 109 -5.59 -11.79 2.82
CA LEU A 109 -4.42 -12.23 3.57
C LEU A 109 -4.37 -11.60 4.97
N ALA A 110 -4.65 -10.29 5.07
CA ALA A 110 -4.67 -9.58 6.34
C ALA A 110 -5.82 -10.02 7.27
N GLU A 111 -6.98 -10.33 6.68
CA GLU A 111 -8.18 -10.78 7.40
C GLU A 111 -8.19 -12.31 7.63
N GLY A 112 -7.26 -13.06 7.03
CA GLY A 112 -7.03 -14.49 7.26
C GLY A 112 -7.93 -15.45 6.47
N TRP A 113 -8.77 -14.95 5.56
CA TRP A 113 -9.60 -15.78 4.68
C TRP A 113 -8.93 -16.10 3.33
N ILE A 114 -7.78 -15.50 3.04
CA ILE A 114 -6.82 -16.00 2.04
C ILE A 114 -5.56 -16.41 2.78
N GLN A 115 -4.94 -17.50 2.35
CA GLN A 115 -3.69 -17.99 2.93
C GLN A 115 -2.56 -17.91 1.89
N LEU A 116 -1.36 -17.60 2.38
CA LEU A 116 -0.15 -17.56 1.58
C LEU A 116 0.80 -18.64 2.05
N ASP A 117 1.19 -19.51 1.14
CA ASP A 117 2.25 -20.48 1.36
C ASP A 117 3.55 -19.89 0.82
N LEU A 118 4.49 -19.61 1.73
CA LEU A 118 5.85 -19.19 1.42
C LEU A 118 6.82 -20.21 2.03
N PRO A 119 7.82 -20.69 1.28
CA PRO A 119 8.86 -21.53 1.87
C PRO A 119 9.70 -20.70 2.86
N VAL A 120 10.20 -21.37 3.90
CA VAL A 120 11.03 -20.73 4.95
C VAL A 120 12.32 -20.13 4.38
N ALA A 121 12.82 -20.69 3.27
CA ALA A 121 13.94 -20.17 2.51
C ALA A 121 13.52 -20.02 1.04
N PRO A 122 14.02 -19.01 0.31
CA PRO A 122 13.73 -18.86 -1.11
C PRO A 122 14.19 -20.08 -1.93
N THR A 123 13.35 -20.55 -2.85
CA THR A 123 13.64 -21.70 -3.71
C THR A 123 13.37 -21.34 -5.17
N ALA A 124 13.96 -22.11 -6.08
CA ALA A 124 13.70 -21.98 -7.53
C ALA A 124 12.44 -22.76 -7.96
N ASP A 125 11.77 -23.43 -7.04
CA ASP A 125 10.55 -24.20 -7.29
C ASP A 125 9.34 -23.28 -7.08
N ASP A 126 8.88 -22.68 -8.18
CA ASP A 126 7.74 -21.75 -8.18
C ASP A 126 6.46 -22.39 -7.58
N SER A 127 6.35 -23.72 -7.62
CA SER A 127 5.21 -24.43 -7.03
C SER A 127 5.16 -24.32 -5.51
N GLN A 128 6.20 -23.82 -4.84
CA GLN A 128 6.19 -23.62 -3.39
C GLN A 128 5.60 -22.28 -2.97
N TYR A 129 5.36 -21.38 -3.93
CA TYR A 129 4.81 -20.05 -3.72
C TYR A 129 3.34 -20.03 -4.14
N ARG A 130 2.42 -20.19 -3.19
CA ARG A 130 0.98 -20.31 -3.51
C ARG A 130 0.12 -19.35 -2.72
N VAL A 131 -0.90 -18.83 -3.40
CA VAL A 131 -2.05 -18.16 -2.78
C VAL A 131 -3.23 -19.14 -2.81
N ARG A 132 -3.80 -19.38 -1.62
CA ARG A 132 -5.00 -20.21 -1.38
C ARG A 132 -6.17 -19.31 -0.99
N PHE A 133 -7.27 -19.42 -1.73
CA PHE A 133 -8.51 -18.67 -1.53
C PHE A 133 -9.51 -19.46 -0.69
#